data_AF-A0A133N9B6-F1
#
_entry.id   AF-A0A133N9B6-F1
#
_cell.length_a   1.000
_cell.length_b   1.000
_cell.length_c   1.000
_cell.angle_alpha   90.00
_cell.angle_beta   90.00
_cell.angle_gamma   90.00
#
_symmetry.space_group_name_H-M   'P 1'
#
loop_
_entity.id
_entity.type
_entity.pdbx_description
1 polymer ?
#
loop_
_entity_poly.entity_id
_entity_poly.type
_entity_poly.pdbx_seq_one_letter_code
_entity_poly.pdbx_strand_id
1 'polypeptide(L)' 'MKYDLVVVGGGPAGLAAAYEAHENGVEKILIIERDKE' A
#
# COMPACT_ATOMS: atom_id res chain seq x y z
N MET A 1 -9.83 12.37 4.94
CA MET A 1 -9.34 11.02 5.32
C MET A 1 -7.84 11.12 5.54
N LYS A 2 -7.27 10.44 6.55
CA LYS A 2 -5.83 10.38 6.82
C LYS A 2 -5.36 8.93 6.68
N TYR A 3 -4.24 8.75 5.98
CA TYR A 3 -3.54 7.47 5.85
C TYR A 3 -2.16 7.63 6.46
N ASP A 4 -1.65 6.56 7.06
CA ASP A 4 -0.33 6.53 7.70
C ASP A 4 0.75 6.13 6.67
N LEU A 5 0.36 5.38 5.63
CA LEU A 5 1.20 5.02 4.49
C LEU A 5 0.39 5.03 3.19
N VAL A 6 1.01 5.51 2.12
CA VAL A 6 0.48 5.40 0.75
C VAL A 6 1.51 4.68 -0.11
N VAL A 7 1.07 3.60 -0.76
CA VAL A 7 1.86 2.82 -1.72
C VAL A 7 1.33 3.08 -3.13
N VAL A 8 2.21 3.47 -4.05
CA VAL A 8 1.88 3.69 -5.46
C VAL A 8 2.49 2.57 -6.30
N GLY A 9 1.64 1.76 -6.91
CA GLY A 9 1.93 0.48 -7.54
C GLY A 9 1.39 -0.69 -6.71
N GLY A 10 0.40 -1.41 -7.24
CA GLY A 10 -0.21 -2.63 -6.70
C GLY A 10 0.42 -3.93 -7.22
N GLY A 11 1.59 -3.85 -7.87
CA GLY A 11 2.39 -5.02 -8.20
C GLY A 11 2.99 -5.73 -6.98
N PRO A 12 3.73 -6.83 -7.18
CA PRO A 12 4.26 -7.66 -6.09
C PRO A 12 5.07 -6.88 -5.05
N ALA A 13 5.91 -5.94 -5.49
CA ALA A 13 6.72 -5.12 -4.60
C ALA A 13 5.88 -4.18 -3.72
N GLY A 14 4.86 -3.53 -4.29
CA GLY A 14 4.01 -2.60 -3.55
C GLY A 14 3.10 -3.32 -2.57
N LEU A 15 2.52 -4.45 -2.97
CA LEU A 15 1.74 -5.29 -2.06
C LEU A 15 2.60 -5.87 -0.94
N ALA A 16 3.83 -6.31 -1.22
CA ALA A 16 4.75 -6.79 -0.20
C ALA A 16 5.13 -5.68 0.79
N ALA A 17 5.37 -4.46 0.31
CA ALA A 17 5.65 -3.31 1.17
C ALA A 17 4.45 -2.96 2.06
N ALA A 18 3.23 -2.98 1.52
CA ALA A 18 2.01 -2.75 2.30
C ALA A 18 1.79 -3.86 3.35
N TYR A 19 2.04 -5.11 2.98
CA TYR A 19 1.92 -6.25 3.88
C TYR A 19 2.92 -6.16 5.05
N GLU A 20 4.20 -5.93 4.76
CA GLU A 20 5.22 -5.80 5.81
C GLU A 20 4.96 -4.58 6.71
N ALA A 21 4.52 -3.46 6.14
CA ALA A 21 4.15 -2.29 6.93
C ALA A 21 2.99 -2.58 7.89
N HIS A 22 2.00 -3.37 7.44
CA HIS A 22 0.90 -3.83 8.29
C HIS A 22 1.39 -4.74 9.43
N GLU A 23 2.27 -5.70 9.15
CA GLU A 23 2.87 -6.55 10.19
C GLU A 23 3.66 -5.74 11.24
N ASN A 24 4.17 -4.57 10.86
CA ASN A 24 4.86 -3.63 11.75
C ASN A 24 3.92 -2.58 12.39
N GLY A 25 2.60 -2.76 12.28
CA GLY A 25 1.59 -1.95 12.99
C GLY A 25 1.07 -0.73 12.25
N VAL A 26 1.37 -0.58 10.95
CA VAL A 26 0.77 0.47 10.12
C VAL A 26 -0.61 0.02 9.64
N GLU A 27 -1.68 0.55 10.23
CA GLU A 27 -3.04 0.08 9.93
C GLU A 27 -3.71 0.81 8.75
N LYS A 28 -3.51 2.13 8.61
CA LYS A 28 -4.20 2.92 7.56
C LYS A 28 -3.35 3.06 6.32
N ILE A 29 -3.32 2.00 5.53
CA ILE A 29 -2.56 1.93 4.28
C ILE A 29 -3.49 2.15 3.08
N LEU A 30 -3.12 3.05 2.17
CA LEU A 30 -3.74 3.20 0.85
C LEU A 30 -2.80 2.65 -0.22
N ILE A 31 -3.32 1.76 -1.07
CA ILE A 31 -2.60 1.27 -2.25
C ILE A 31 -3.27 1.86 -3.50
N ILE A 32 -2.48 2.49 -4.35
CA ILE A 32 -2.93 3.10 -5.61
C ILE A 32 -2.24 2.37 -6.75
N GLU A 33 -2.98 1.69 -7.61
CA GLU A 33 -2.47 1.14 -8.87
C GLU A 33 -3.12 1.88 -10.04
N ARG A 34 -2.35 2.09 -11.10
CA ARG A 34 -2.89 2.57 -12.36
C ARG A 34 -3.62 1.42 -13.04
N ASP A 35 -4.89 1.62 -13.32
CA ASP A 35 -5.63 0.70 -14.18
C ASP A 35 -5.07 0.74 -15.62
N LYS A 36 -5.14 -0.39 -16.31
CA LYS A 36 -4.82 -0.45 -17.74
C LYS A 36 -6.07 -0.09 -18.55
N GLU A 37 -6.36 1.20 -18.65
CA GLU A 37 -7.04 1.74 -19.84
C GLU A 37 -6.04 1.87 -21.00
#